data_AF-A0A0W1AS17-F1
#
_entry.id   AF-A0A0W1AS17-F1
#
_cell.length_a   1.000
_cell.length_b   1.000
_cell.length_c   1.000
_cell.angle_alpha   90.00
_cell.angle_beta   90.00
_cell.angle_gamma   90.00
#
_symmetry.space_group_name_H-M   'P 1'
#
loop_
_entity.id
_entity.type
_entity.pdbx_description
1 polymer ?
#
loop_
_entity_poly.entity_id
_entity_poly.type
_entity_poly.pdbx_seq_one_letter_code
_entity_poly.pdbx_strand_id
1 'polypeptide(L)' 'MFDNSKVKTEIANVGNVMLRYAIPLEYGVIKDIDKGLADPNKQLKSAGIDKIQTELQAQIDAFLANK' A
#
# COMPACT_ATOMS: atom_id res chain seq x y z
N MET A 1 16.50 4.19 -5.21
CA MET A 1 15.86 3.25 -4.27
C MET A 1 14.97 4.06 -3.35
N PHE A 2 13.74 3.61 -3.06
CA PHE A 2 12.85 4.30 -2.12
C PHE A 2 13.39 4.18 -0.68
N ASP A 3 13.55 5.30 0.02
CA ASP A 3 13.87 5.31 1.45
C ASP A 3 12.57 5.24 2.26
N ASN A 4 12.35 4.11 2.93
CA ASN A 4 11.16 3.91 3.75
C ASN A 4 11.32 4.35 5.20
N SER A 5 12.45 4.97 5.58
CA SER A 5 12.77 5.30 6.98
C SER A 5 11.67 6.08 7.71
N LYS A 6 10.96 6.97 7.00
CA LYS A 6 9.87 7.81 7.53
C LYS A 6 8.49 7.13 7.56
N VAL A 7 8.36 5.97 6.90
CA VAL A 7 7.07 5.27 6.71
C VAL A 7 7.15 3.77 7.03
N LYS A 8 8.11 3.34 7.86
CA LYS A 8 8.33 1.92 8.18
C LYS A 8 7.08 1.25 8.79
N THR A 9 6.37 1.96 9.65
CA THR A 9 5.15 1.45 10.30
C THR A 9 4.03 1.25 9.30
N GLU A 10 3.82 2.21 8.40
CA GLU A 10 2.82 2.15 7.36
C GLU A 10 3.13 1.04 6.35
N ILE A 11 4.40 0.85 5.97
CA ILE A 11 4.85 -0.26 5.12
C ILE A 11 4.48 -1.61 5.75
N ALA A 12 4.75 -1.79 7.05
CA ALA A 12 4.40 -3.02 7.75
C ALA A 12 2.89 -3.25 7.80
N ASN A 13 2.11 -2.21 8.11
CA ASN A 13 0.66 -2.28 8.19
C ASN A 13 0.02 -2.59 6.82
N VAL A 14 0.47 -1.89 5.76
CA VAL A 14 0.01 -2.12 4.39
C VAL A 14 0.38 -3.54 3.92
N GLY A 15 1.60 -4.01 4.24
CA GLY A 15 2.01 -5.39 3.95
C GLY A 15 1.06 -6.42 4.56
N ASN A 16 0.64 -6.24 5.81
CA ASN A 16 -0.31 -7.14 6.48
C ASN A 16 -1.69 -7.13 5.80
N VAL A 17 -2.16 -5.98 5.33
CA VAL A 17 -3.42 -5.87 4.58
C VAL A 17 -3.29 -6.61 3.24
N MET A 18 -2.20 -6.40 2.51
CA MET A 18 -1.95 -7.09 1.22
C MET A 18 -1.91 -8.61 1.38
N LEU A 19 -1.21 -9.13 2.40
CA LEU A 19 -1.16 -10.58 2.66
C LEU A 19 -2.54 -11.19 2.91
N ARG A 20 -3.44 -10.45 3.57
CA ARG A 20 -4.77 -10.94 3.94
C ARG A 20 -5.78 -10.85 2.81
N TYR A 21 -5.67 -9.85 1.94
CA TYR A 21 -6.70 -9.57 0.94
C TYR A 21 -6.23 -9.69 -0.50
N ALA A 22 -5.01 -9.23 -0.83
CA ALA A 22 -4.52 -9.28 -2.21
C ALA A 22 -4.15 -10.69 -2.63
N ILE A 23 -3.42 -11.44 -1.78
CA ILE A 23 -3.01 -12.81 -2.10
C ILE A 23 -4.22 -13.72 -2.43
N PRO A 24 -5.27 -13.83 -1.59
CA PRO A 24 -6.39 -14.71 -1.91
C PRO A 24 -7.18 -14.26 -3.15
N LEU A 25 -7.20 -12.95 -3.46
CA LEU A 25 -7.78 -12.42 -4.69
C LEU A 25 -6.95 -12.81 -5.92
N GLU A 26 -5.63 -12.66 -5.86
CA GLU A 26 -4.70 -13.04 -6.95
C GLU A 26 -4.80 -14.52 -7.31
N TYR A 27 -4.96 -15.39 -6.31
CA TYR A 27 -5.12 -16.83 -6.51
C TYR A 27 -6.56 -17.26 -6.88
N GLY A 28 -7.51 -16.32 -6.97
CA GLY A 28 -8.90 -16.62 -7.36
C GLY A 28 -9.65 -17.50 -6.34
N VAL A 29 -9.19 -17.55 -5.09
CA VAL A 29 -9.78 -18.41 -4.05
C VAL A 29 -10.90 -17.72 -3.26
N ILE A 30 -11.17 -16.43 -3.53
CA ILE A 30 -12.30 -15.70 -2.95
C ILE A 30 -13.57 -15.96 -3.76
N LYS A 31 -14.61 -16.48 -3.09
CA LYS A 31 -15.94 -16.75 -3.69
C LYS A 31 -16.77 -15.49 -3.97
N ASP A 32 -16.57 -14.43 -3.20
CA ASP A 32 -17.31 -13.16 -3.29
C ASP A 32 -16.31 -12.02 -3.55
N ILE A 33 -16.04 -11.78 -4.83
CA ILE A 33 -15.02 -10.83 -5.31
C ILE A 33 -15.41 -9.39 -4.95
N ASP A 34 -16.69 -9.04 -5.02
CA ASP A 34 -17.18 -7.68 -4.73
C ASP A 34 -17.03 -7.33 -3.24
N LYS A 35 -17.33 -8.26 -2.32
CA LYS A 35 -16.99 -8.08 -0.89
C LYS A 35 -15.48 -8.13 -0.64
N GLY A 36 -14.78 -8.98 -1.37
CA GLY A 36 -13.32 -9.10 -1.31
C GLY A 36 -12.60 -7.82 -1.72
N LEU A 37 -13.21 -6.95 -2.54
CA LEU A 37 -12.61 -5.72 -3.08
C LEU A 37 -13.11 -4.41 -2.44
N ALA A 38 -14.32 -4.37 -1.88
CA ALA A 38 -14.86 -3.15 -1.27
C ALA A 38 -14.16 -2.76 0.06
N ASP A 39 -13.58 -3.73 0.76
CA ASP A 39 -13.00 -3.57 2.08
C ASP A 39 -11.46 -3.33 2.09
N PRO A 40 -10.65 -3.93 1.19
CA PRO A 40 -9.20 -3.73 1.16
C PRO A 40 -8.80 -2.28 0.94
N ASN A 41 -9.49 -1.54 0.08
CA ASN A 41 -9.15 -0.14 -0.17
C ASN A 41 -9.32 0.73 1.09
N LYS A 42 -10.35 0.46 1.91
CA LYS A 42 -10.50 1.13 3.21
C LYS A 42 -9.39 0.71 4.16
N GLN A 43 -9.08 -0.58 4.22
CA GLN A 43 -8.04 -1.10 5.11
C GLN A 43 -6.64 -0.60 4.71
N LEU A 44 -6.34 -0.46 3.42
CA LEU A 44 -5.09 0.11 2.91
C LEU A 44 -4.98 1.59 3.27
N LYS A 45 -6.07 2.35 3.13
CA LYS A 45 -6.12 3.75 3.58
C LYS A 45 -5.89 3.88 5.09
N SER A 46 -6.60 3.08 5.90
CA SER A 46 -6.40 3.05 7.36
C SER A 46 -5.00 2.57 7.76
N ALA A 47 -4.37 1.71 6.97
CA ALA A 47 -3.00 1.25 7.17
C ALA A 47 -1.93 2.31 6.81
N GLY A 48 -2.33 3.42 6.18
CA GLY A 48 -1.46 4.55 5.88
C GLY A 48 -0.86 4.55 4.47
N ILE A 49 -1.50 3.90 3.49
CA ILE A 49 -1.01 3.87 2.10
C ILE A 49 -0.82 5.29 1.51
N ASP A 50 -1.69 6.24 1.87
CA ASP A 50 -1.61 7.62 1.40
C ASP A 50 -0.32 8.33 1.90
N LYS A 51 0.15 7.97 3.09
CA LYS A 51 1.40 8.51 3.65
C LYS A 51 2.63 7.95 2.93
N ILE A 52 2.60 6.66 2.56
CA ILE A 52 3.63 6.04 1.74
C ILE A 52 3.68 6.71 0.35
N GLN A 53 2.53 6.92 -0.28
CA GLN A 53 2.43 7.59 -1.58
C GLN A 53 3.00 9.02 -1.52
N THR A 54 2.67 9.77 -0.47
CA THR A 54 3.17 11.14 -0.28
C THR A 54 4.68 11.17 -0.12
N GLU A 55 5.27 10.28 0.69
CA GLU A 55 6.72 10.21 0.87
C GLU A 55 7.42 9.78 -0.43
N LEU A 56 6.85 8.82 -1.16
CA LEU A 56 7.38 8.39 -2.45
C LEU A 56 7.39 9.56 -3.45
N GLN A 57 6.30 10.31 -3.54
CA GLN A 57 6.22 11.48 -4.42
C GLN A 57 7.27 12.54 -4.05
N ALA A 58 7.43 12.83 -2.75
CA ALA A 58 8.43 13.79 -2.30
C ALA A 58 9.87 13.35 -2.68
N GLN A 59 10.17 12.05 -2.61
CA GLN A 59 11.48 11.53 -3.04
C GLN A 59 11.66 11.56 -4.56
N ILE A 60 10.60 11.29 -5.33
CA ILE A 60 10.62 11.44 -6.79
C ILE A 60 10.87 12.90 -7.16
N ASP A 61 10.16 13.84 -6.55
CA ASP A 61 10.31 15.28 -6.81
C ASP A 61 11.72 15.76 -6.47
N ALA A 62 12.26 15.35 -5.32
CA ALA A 62 13.63 15.65 -4.93
C ALA A 62 14.66 15.06 -5.90
N PHE A 63 14.43 13.84 -6.41
CA PHE A 63 15.32 13.21 -7.38
C PHE A 63 15.29 13.93 -8.74
N LEU A 64 14.10 14.33 -9.21
CA LEU A 64 13.94 15.03 -10.48
C LEU A 64 14.49 16.47 -10.43
N ALA A 65 14.39 17.15 -9.29
CA ALA A 65 14.97 18.49 -9.12
C ALA A 65 16.51 18.50 -9.10
N ASN A 66 17.13 17.36 -8.79
CA ASN A 66 18.58 17.19 -8.78
C ASN A 66 19.12 16.55 -10.08
N LYS A 67 18.31 16.55 -11.16
CA LYS A 67 18.68 16.12 -12.50
C LYS A 67 18.72 17.29 -13.47
#